data_AF-A0A2J6IW79-F1
#
_entry.id   AF-A0A2J6IW79-F1
#
_cell.length_a   1.000
_cell.length_b   1.000
_cell.length_c   1.000
_cell.angle_alpha   90.00
_cell.angle_beta   90.00
_cell.angle_gamma   90.00
#
_symmetry.space_group_name_H-M   'P 1'
#
loop_
_entity.id
_entity.type
_entity.pdbx_description
1 polymer ?
#
loop_
_entity_poly.entity_id
_entity_poly.type
_entity_poly.pdbx_seq_one_letter_code
_entity_poly.pdbx_strand_id
1 'polypeptide(L)' 'MAKATFVVHCYDVGASALSGKPGIISVERGWSGPREVDRVVYDPSKTTLTELENWLKDADTYVSTQEHSINREPAQQMSR' A
#
# COMPACT_ATOMS: atom_id res chain seq x y z
N MET A 1 2.94 -11.39 2.38
CA MET A 1 2.84 -10.07 1.71
C MET A 1 1.49 -9.46 2.02
N ALA A 2 1.38 -8.13 2.02
CA ALA A 2 0.13 -7.41 2.20
C ALA A 2 -0.16 -6.54 0.96
N LYS A 3 -1.45 -6.27 0.73
CA LYS A 3 -1.94 -5.42 -0.35
C LYS A 3 -2.81 -4.32 0.23
N ALA A 4 -2.63 -3.10 -0.25
CA ALA A 4 -3.48 -1.97 0.09
C ALA A 4 -3.83 -1.16 -1.16
N THR A 5 -5.04 -0.61 -1.23
CA THR A 5 -5.45 0.32 -2.27
C THR A 5 -5.75 1.67 -1.60
N PHE A 6 -5.03 2.70 -1.99
CA PHE A 6 -5.24 4.06 -1.47
C PHE A 6 -5.93 4.90 -2.52
N VAL A 7 -6.98 5.62 -2.12
CA VAL A 7 -7.49 6.77 -2.88
C VAL A 7 -6.56 7.94 -2.63
N VAL A 8 -6.14 8.60 -3.71
CA VAL A 8 -5.19 9.70 -3.67
C VAL A 8 -5.68 10.89 -4.50
N HIS A 9 -5.15 12.08 -4.20
CA HIS A 9 -5.41 13.28 -5.00
C HIS A 9 -4.67 13.24 -6.34
N CYS A 10 -3.46 12.68 -6.34
CA CYS A 10 -2.68 12.42 -7.54
C CYS A 10 -1.90 11.11 -7.40
N TYR A 11 -2.17 10.13 -8.26
CA TYR A 11 -1.50 8.83 -8.33
C TYR A 11 -0.02 8.89 -8.74
N ASP A 12 0.41 9.92 -9.47
CA ASP A 12 1.83 10.09 -9.82
C ASP A 12 2.61 10.55 -8.58
N VAL A 13 2.03 11.46 -7.79
CA VAL A 13 2.58 11.89 -6.51
C VAL A 13 2.58 10.76 -5.50
N GLY A 14 1.47 10.03 -5.36
CA GLY A 14 1.37 8.92 -4.42
C GLY A 14 2.29 7.76 -4.77
N ALA A 15 2.38 7.38 -6.05
CA ALA A 15 3.37 6.40 -6.50
C ALA A 15 4.81 6.86 -6.24
N SER A 16 5.13 8.14 -6.47
CA SER A 16 6.46 8.67 -6.16
C SER A 16 6.76 8.71 -4.65
N ALA A 17 5.76 8.98 -3.81
CA ALA A 17 5.92 9.04 -2.36
C ALA A 17 6.22 7.65 -1.75
N LEU A 18 5.70 6.60 -2.38
CA LEU A 18 5.85 5.21 -1.94
C LEU A 18 7.02 4.47 -2.62
N SER A 19 7.34 4.82 -3.86
CA SER A 19 8.40 4.13 -4.61
C SER A 19 9.76 4.23 -3.91
N GLY A 20 10.39 3.07 -3.70
CA GLY A 20 11.70 2.99 -3.05
C GLY A 20 11.67 3.10 -1.51
N LYS A 21 10.50 3.26 -0.89
CA LYS A 21 10.39 3.20 0.57
C LYS A 21 10.64 1.78 1.09
N PRO A 22 11.21 1.63 2.31
CA PRO A 22 11.44 0.31 2.91
C PRO A 22 10.16 -0.52 2.94
N GLY A 23 10.25 -1.78 2.49
CA GLY A 23 9.13 -2.71 2.52
C GLY A 23 8.11 -2.57 1.39
N ILE A 24 8.20 -1.55 0.53
CA ILE A 24 7.38 -1.47 -0.68
C ILE A 24 7.93 -2.44 -1.74
N ILE A 25 7.05 -3.28 -2.28
CA ILE A 25 7.39 -4.27 -3.31
C ILE A 25 6.98 -3.76 -4.68
N SER A 26 5.76 -3.22 -4.81
CA SER A 26 5.29 -2.58 -6.04
C SER A 26 4.20 -1.55 -5.75
N VAL A 27 4.12 -0.54 -6.61
CA VAL A 27 3.04 0.45 -6.63
C VAL A 27 2.51 0.55 -8.04
N GLU A 28 1.21 0.32 -8.20
CA GLU A 28 0.52 0.42 -9.48
C GLU A 28 -0.49 1.57 -9.42
N ARG A 29 -0.29 2.54 -10.31
CA ARG A 29 -1.19 3.67 -10.52
C ARG A 29 -2.44 3.20 -11.26
N GLY A 30 -3.60 3.76 -10.94
CA GLY A 30 -4.76 3.63 -11.80
C GLY A 30 -5.99 4.35 -11.29
N TRP A 31 -7.15 3.87 -11.73
CA TRP A 31 -8.45 4.45 -11.40
C TRP A 31 -9.35 3.45 -10.70
N SER A 32 -10.21 3.94 -9.80
CA SER A 32 -11.33 3.24 -9.19
C SER A 32 -12.57 4.12 -9.32
N GLY A 33 -13.30 3.95 -10.43
CA GLY A 33 -14.33 4.91 -10.87
C GLY A 33 -13.70 6.27 -11.21
N PRO A 34 -14.23 7.39 -10.69
CA PRO A 34 -13.68 8.74 -10.96
C PRO A 34 -12.49 9.10 -10.06
N ARG A 35 -12.00 8.15 -9.24
CA ARG A 35 -10.96 8.42 -8.23
C ARG A 35 -9.63 7.83 -8.68
N GLU A 36 -8.57 8.61 -8.54
CA GLU A 36 -7.20 8.12 -8.68
C GLU A 36 -6.83 7.24 -7.48
N VAL A 37 -6.14 6.14 -7.77
CA VAL A 37 -5.73 5.16 -6.76
C VAL A 37 -4.32 4.65 -6.98
N ASP A 38 -3.66 4.36 -5.87
CA ASP A 38 -2.41 3.60 -5.82
C ASP A 38 -2.66 2.23 -5.20
N ARG A 39 -2.41 1.16 -5.98
CA ARG A 39 -2.47 -0.23 -5.52
C ARG A 39 -1.08 -0.68 -5.13
N VAL A 40 -0.90 -0.99 -3.86
CA VAL A 40 0.40 -1.20 -3.24
C VAL A 40 0.52 -2.64 -2.77
N VAL A 41 1.61 -3.30 -3.14
CA VAL A 41 2.06 -4.56 -2.53
C VAL A 41 3.24 -4.24 -1.63
N TYR A 42 3.19 -4.67 -0.38
CA TYR A 42 4.24 -4.40 0.60
C TYR A 42 4.51 -5.58 1.53
N ASP A 43 5.68 -5.57 2.16
CA ASP A 43 6.12 -6.53 3.16
C ASP A 43 5.72 -6.03 4.57
N PRO A 44 4.72 -6.65 5.23
CA PRO A 44 4.25 -6.22 6.54
C PRO A 44 5.26 -6.49 7.67
N SER A 45 6.38 -7.16 7.39
CA SER A 45 7.49 -7.30 8.35
C SER A 45 8.48 -6.12 8.32
N LYS A 46 8.41 -5.27 7.29
CA LYS A 46 9.32 -4.13 7.07
C LYS A 46 8.64 -2.77 7.15
N THR A 47 7.33 -2.71 6.89
CA THR A 47 6.53 -1.49 6.98
C THR A 47 5.08 -1.85 7.31
N THR A 48 4.33 -0.88 7.83
CA THR A 48 2.93 -1.03 8.26
C THR A 48 1.99 -0.22 7.37
N LEU A 49 0.68 -0.54 7.41
CA LEU A 49 -0.32 0.25 6.69
C LEU A 49 -0.26 1.73 7.11
N THR A 50 -0.10 1.99 8.41
CA THR A 50 -0.03 3.35 8.96
C THR A 50 1.18 4.12 8.43
N GLU A 51 2.33 3.48 8.25
CA GLU A 51 3.51 4.13 7.64
C GLU A 51 3.25 4.51 6.18
N LEU A 52 2.58 3.63 5.42
CA LEU A 52 2.18 3.92 4.04
C LEU A 52 1.25 5.13 3.97
N GLU A 53 0.22 5.17 4.84
CA GLU A 53 -0.68 6.31 4.93
C GLU A 53 0.06 7.60 5.32
N ASN A 54 1.01 7.52 6.24
CA ASN A 54 1.78 8.68 6.67
C ASN A 54 2.67 9.22 5.55
N TRP A 55 3.35 8.37 4.77
CA TRP A 55 4.12 8.84 3.61
C TRP A 55 3.23 9.51 2.55
N LEU A 56 2.00 9.02 2.35
CA LEU A 56 1.05 9.65 1.44
C LEU A 56 0.49 10.97 1.99
N LYS A 57 0.34 11.10 3.32
CA LYS A 57 -0.04 12.36 3.99
C LYS A 57 1.09 13.38 3.95
N ASP A 58 2.33 12.96 4.16
CA ASP A 58 3.53 13.82 4.06
C ASP A 58 3.70 14.38 2.64
N ALA A 59 3.24 13.64 1.62
CA ALA A 59 3.22 14.07 0.23
C ALA A 59 1.92 14.81 -0.18
N ASP A 60 1.04 15.12 0.79
CA ASP A 60 -0.23 15.82 0.60
C ASP A 60 -1.14 15.20 -0.48
N THR A 61 -1.16 13.87 -0.59
CA THR A 61 -1.97 13.16 -1.60
C THR A 61 -2.93 12.14 -1.00
N TYR A 62 -2.77 11.73 0.26
CA TYR A 62 -3.65 10.75 0.90
C TYR A 62 -5.10 11.25 1.04
N VAL A 63 -6.06 10.46 0.55
CA VAL A 63 -7.50 10.70 0.79
C VAL A 63 -8.07 9.64 1.73
N SER A 64 -7.95 8.36 1.38
CA SER A 64 -8.51 7.26 2.19
C SER A 64 -7.96 5.89 1.76
N THR A 65 -7.86 4.96 2.70
CA THR A 65 -7.62 3.54 2.40
C THR A 65 -8.93 2.86 1.94
N GLN A 66 -8.95 2.32 0.72
CA GLN A 66 -10.12 1.65 0.13
C GLN A 66 -10.15 0.15 0.44
N GLU A 67 -9.01 -0.53 0.30
CA GLU A 67 -8.87 -1.96 0.57
C GLU A 67 -7.57 -2.23 1.30
N HIS A 68 -7.58 -3.18 2.23
CA HIS A 68 -6.39 -3.69 2.88
C HIS A 68 -6.54 -5.17 3.17
N SER A 69 -5.55 -5.96 2.75
CA SER A 69 -5.51 -7.39 3.02
C SER A 69 -4.08 -7.82 3.35
N ILE A 70 -3.95 -8.63 4.40
CA ILE A 70 -2.68 -9.24 4.79
C ILE A 70 -2.78 -10.72 4.49
N ASN A 71 -2.04 -11.19 3.48
CA ASN A 71 -1.88 -12.62 3.27
C ASN A 71 -0.81 -13.13 4.23
N ARG A 72 -1.28 -13.62 5.39
CA ARG A 72 -0.50 -14.50 6.25
C ARG A 72 -0.70 -15.91 5.67
N GLU A 73 0.25 -16.42 4.91
CA GLU A 73 0.29 -17.88 4.70
C GLU A 73 0.27 -18.51 6.10
N PRO A 74 -0.65 -19.45 6.40
CA PRO A 74 -0.58 -20.17 7.65
C PRO A 74 0.75 -20.90 7.63
N ALA A 75 1.63 -20.59 8.59
CA ALA A 75 2.82 -21.37 8.84
C ALA A 75 2.38 -22.84 8.91
N GLN A 76 2.89 -23.67 7.99
CA GLN A 76 2.62 -25.10 7.98
C GLN A 76 2.78 -25.61 9.40
N GLN A 77 1.69 -26.09 9.98
CA GLN A 77 1.73 -26.93 11.18
C GLN A 77 2.47 -28.22 10.78
N MET A 78 3.80 -28.17 10.82
CA MET A 78 4.62 -29.36 10.98
C MET A 78 4.45 -29.80 12.43
N SER A 79 3.35 -30.51 12.70
CA SER A 79 3.23 -31.33 13.89
C SER A 79 3.38 -32.79 13.46
N ARG A 80 4.34 -33.41 14.12
CA ARG A 80 4.92 -34.74 13.93
C ARG A 80 3.92 -35.88 14.08
#